data_AF-A0A1I2CJE2-F1
#
_entry.id   AF-A0A1I2CJE2-F1
#
_cell.length_a   1.000
_cell.length_b   1.000
_cell.length_c   1.000
_cell.angle_alpha   90.00
_cell.angle_beta   90.00
_cell.angle_gamma   90.00
#
_symmetry.space_group_name_H-M   'P 1'
#
loop_
_entity.id
_entity.type
_entity.pdbx_description
1 polymer ?
#
loop_
_entity_poly.entity_id
_entity_poly.type
_entity_poly.pdbx_seq_one_letter_code
_entity_poly.pdbx_strand_id
1 'polypeptide(L)'
;MLALATDFHERCLAHPTLSHPFAHGVDPAHVPHLAAYWGEVFGGPPDYSRSHGGHGAMIRVHANQCDEDPFSAAFVECFDAAVAAVLPGDTELRAVLGDYIRAATAEVVAYMPLSAAGPGDPPMPRWTWAGRQGLDGSVSTGDAVTRTP
;
A
#
# COMPACT_ATOMS: atom_id res chain seq x y z
N MET A 1 4.22 -6.88 10.59
CA MET A 1 4.49 -6.05 9.41
C MET A 1 5.92 -6.15 8.91
N LEU A 2 6.95 -6.15 9.77
CA LEU A 2 8.35 -6.14 9.31
C LEU A 2 8.73 -7.29 8.36
N ALA A 3 8.32 -8.52 8.65
CA ALA A 3 8.60 -9.67 7.77
C ALA A 3 8.01 -9.48 6.36
N LEU A 4 6.75 -9.04 6.28
CA LEU A 4 6.09 -8.74 5.01
C LEU A 4 6.79 -7.59 4.27
N ALA A 5 7.11 -6.49 4.97
CA ALA A 5 7.79 -5.34 4.38
C ALA A 5 9.19 -5.69 3.84
N THR A 6 9.90 -6.59 4.52
CA THR A 6 11.23 -7.05 4.09
C THR A 6 11.13 -7.86 2.81
N ASP A 7 10.33 -8.94 2.80
CA ASP A 7 10.20 -9.83 1.64
C ASP A 7 9.62 -9.08 0.43
N PHE A 8 8.64 -8.20 0.66
CA PHE A 8 8.09 -7.35 -0.40
C PHE A 8 9.13 -6.41 -1.00
N HIS A 9 9.91 -5.70 -0.17
CA HIS A 9 10.89 -4.76 -0.66
C HIS A 9 12.01 -5.44 -1.45
N GLU A 10 12.46 -6.62 -1.01
CA GLU A 10 13.43 -7.43 -1.74
C GLU A 10 12.92 -7.81 -3.14
N ARG A 11 11.65 -8.18 -3.26
CA ARG A 11 11.01 -8.45 -4.58
C ARG A 11 10.96 -7.20 -5.45
N CYS A 12 10.59 -6.05 -4.89
CA CYS A 12 10.58 -4.79 -5.65
C CYS A 12 11.97 -4.41 -6.16
N LEU A 13 13.02 -4.60 -5.37
CA LEU A 13 14.40 -4.35 -5.80
C LEU A 13 14.87 -5.33 -6.90
N ALA A 14 14.38 -6.57 -6.89
CA ALA A 14 14.70 -7.57 -7.90
C ALA A 14 13.84 -7.45 -9.17
N HIS A 15 12.71 -6.74 -9.13
CA HIS A 15 11.78 -6.65 -10.24
C HIS A 15 12.20 -5.55 -11.24
N PRO A 16 12.35 -5.86 -12.54
CA PRO A 16 12.91 -4.92 -13.53
C PRO A 16 12.11 -3.61 -13.68
N THR A 17 10.79 -3.66 -13.48
CA THR A 17 9.92 -2.48 -13.50
C THR A 17 9.97 -1.68 -12.19
N LEU A 18 10.06 -2.35 -11.03
CA LEU A 18 9.89 -1.70 -9.72
C LEU A 18 11.20 -1.24 -9.11
N SER A 19 12.34 -1.69 -9.63
CA SER A 19 13.66 -1.31 -9.15
C SER A 19 14.04 0.13 -9.55
N HIS A 20 13.41 0.68 -10.59
CA HIS A 20 13.78 1.98 -11.16
C HIS A 20 13.73 3.14 -10.14
N PRO A 21 12.67 3.30 -9.31
CA PRO A 21 12.64 4.35 -8.26
C PRO A 21 13.77 4.24 -7.23
N PHE A 22 14.39 3.06 -7.09
CA PHE A 22 15.48 2.80 -6.15
C PHE A 22 16.88 2.90 -6.79
N ALA A 23 16.97 3.22 -8.09
CA ALA A 23 18.23 3.25 -8.83
C ALA A 23 19.25 4.28 -8.31
N HIS A 24 18.79 5.30 -7.59
CA HIS A 24 19.63 6.33 -6.97
C HIS A 24 19.98 6.05 -5.51
N GLY A 25 19.68 4.85 -5.01
CA GLY A 25 19.92 4.43 -3.64
C GLY A 25 18.63 4.11 -2.89
N VAL A 26 18.78 3.32 -1.83
CA VAL A 26 17.70 2.94 -0.93
C VAL A 26 17.99 3.54 0.44
N ASP A 27 17.02 4.27 1.00
CA ASP A 27 17.08 4.66 2.41
C ASP A 27 17.12 3.39 3.28
N PRO A 28 18.15 3.18 4.13
CA PRO A 28 18.21 2.03 5.03
C PRO A 28 16.98 1.88 5.95
N ALA A 29 16.25 2.98 6.19
CA ALA A 29 15.02 2.99 6.98
C ALA A 29 13.74 2.72 6.17
N HIS A 30 13.82 2.50 4.85
CA HIS A 30 12.65 2.29 3.99
C HIS A 30 11.76 1.13 4.46
N VAL A 31 12.35 -0.03 4.77
CA VAL A 31 11.61 -1.21 5.26
C VAL A 31 10.95 -0.94 6.63
N PRO A 32 11.65 -0.37 7.64
CA PRO A 32 11.02 0.10 8.88
C PRO A 32 9.86 1.08 8.66
N HIS A 33 10.01 2.08 7.79
CA HIS A 33 8.97 3.06 7.49
C HIS A 33 7.73 2.39 6.86
N LEU A 34 7.94 1.50 5.90
CA LEU A 34 6.86 0.73 5.27
C LEU A 34 6.10 -0.13 6.29
N ALA A 35 6.85 -0.82 7.17
CA ALA A 35 6.26 -1.63 8.23
C ALA A 35 5.46 -0.79 9.24
N ALA A 36 5.94 0.40 9.58
CA ALA A 36 5.23 1.34 10.46
C ALA A 36 3.95 1.87 9.80
N TYR A 37 4.02 2.25 8.52
CA TYR A 37 2.85 2.71 7.75
C TYR A 37 1.76 1.64 7.73
N TRP A 38 2.08 0.41 7.31
CA TRP A 38 1.10 -0.69 7.33
C TRP A 38 0.62 -1.03 8.73
N GLY A 39 1.50 -0.98 9.73
CA GLY A 39 1.12 -1.18 11.13
C GLY A 39 -0.01 -0.25 11.55
N GLU A 40 0.11 1.03 11.21
CA GLU A 40 -0.93 2.03 11.48
C GLU A 40 -2.19 1.82 10.63
N VAL A 41 -2.06 1.53 9.33
CA VAL A 41 -3.20 1.25 8.43
C VAL A 41 -4.07 0.11 8.95
N PHE A 42 -3.46 -0.95 9.46
CA PHE A 42 -4.15 -2.11 10.01
C PHE A 42 -4.53 -1.95 11.49
N GLY A 43 -4.44 -0.73 12.02
CA GLY A 43 -5.01 -0.33 13.30
C GLY A 43 -4.06 -0.39 14.49
N GLY A 44 -2.76 -0.51 14.26
CA GLY A 44 -1.71 -0.33 15.26
C GLY A 44 -1.53 1.13 15.71
N PRO A 45 -0.52 1.40 16.56
CA PRO A 45 -0.22 2.74 17.06
C PRO A 45 0.11 3.73 15.92
N PRO A 46 -0.10 5.05 16.12
CA PRO A 46 0.16 6.07 15.10
C PRO A 46 1.65 6.43 14.99
N ASP A 47 2.50 5.42 14.85
CA ASP A 47 3.94 5.61 14.81
C ASP A 47 4.38 6.28 13.50
N TYR A 48 3.75 5.91 12.38
CA TYR A 48 4.10 6.48 11.08
C TYR A 48 3.64 7.93 10.95
N SER A 49 2.37 8.21 11.26
CA SER A 49 1.82 9.56 11.12
C SER A 49 2.52 10.57 12.04
N ARG A 50 2.89 10.19 13.26
CA ARG A 50 3.62 11.06 14.19
C ARG A 50 5.04 11.37 13.75
N SER A 51 5.72 10.44 13.08
CA SER A 51 7.16 10.56 12.78
C SER A 51 7.49 10.86 11.32
N HIS A 52 6.57 10.56 10.40
CA HIS A 52 6.82 10.58 8.96
C HIS A 52 5.78 11.38 8.16
N GLY A 53 4.90 12.14 8.82
CA GLY A 53 3.96 13.06 8.16
C GLY A 53 2.71 12.42 7.57
N GLY A 54 2.45 11.15 7.90
CA GLY A 54 1.18 10.47 7.60
C GLY A 54 0.95 10.17 6.12
N HIS A 55 -0.30 9.87 5.78
CA HIS A 55 -0.69 9.38 4.45
C HIS A 55 -0.39 10.38 3.34
N GLY A 56 -0.55 11.68 3.59
CA GLY A 56 -0.15 12.72 2.65
C GLY A 56 1.35 12.69 2.31
N ALA A 57 2.22 12.44 3.30
CA ALA A 57 3.65 12.29 3.06
C ALA A 57 3.98 11.03 2.24
N MET A 58 3.30 9.91 2.51
CA MET A 58 3.42 8.68 1.71
C MET A 58 3.05 8.95 0.25
N ILE A 59 1.90 9.58 -0.01
CA ILE A 59 1.46 9.93 -1.37
C ILE A 59 2.47 10.82 -2.08
N ARG A 60 3.00 11.84 -1.40
CA ARG A 60 4.02 12.74 -1.98
C ARG A 60 5.32 12.01 -2.36
N VAL A 61 5.74 11.01 -1.59
CA VAL A 61 6.92 10.20 -1.91
C VAL A 61 6.70 9.38 -3.17
N HIS A 62 5.51 8.83 -3.37
CA HIS A 62 5.19 8.01 -4.55
C HIS A 62 4.75 8.80 -5.77
N ALA A 63 4.36 10.06 -5.59
CA ALA A 63 3.98 10.90 -6.71
C ALA A 63 5.13 11.04 -7.71
N ASN A 64 4.82 10.84 -8.99
CA ASN A 64 5.77 10.87 -10.11
C ASN A 64 6.89 9.81 -10.03
N GLN A 65 6.76 8.77 -9.20
CA GLN A 65 7.71 7.65 -9.14
C GLN A 65 7.22 6.40 -9.89
N CYS A 66 5.96 6.38 -10.32
CA CYS A 66 5.30 5.21 -10.90
C CYS A 66 4.67 5.57 -12.24
N ASP A 67 4.74 4.66 -13.22
CA ASP A 67 3.93 4.70 -14.44
C ASP A 67 2.64 3.87 -14.22
N GLU A 68 1.50 4.27 -14.81
CA GLU A 68 0.18 3.77 -14.39
C GLU A 68 0.01 2.25 -14.48
N ASP A 69 0.23 1.62 -15.63
CA ASP A 69 -0.21 0.24 -15.85
C ASP A 69 0.83 -0.85 -15.53
N PRO A 70 2.06 -0.84 -16.09
CA PRO A 70 3.02 -1.92 -15.83
C PRO A 70 3.58 -1.88 -14.40
N PHE A 71 3.63 -0.69 -13.78
CA PHE A 71 4.16 -0.55 -12.43
C PHE A 71 3.15 -1.05 -11.39
N SER A 72 1.89 -0.62 -11.49
CA SER A 72 0.84 -1.01 -10.53
C SER A 72 0.61 -2.52 -10.51
N ALA A 73 0.58 -3.16 -11.69
CA ALA A 73 0.43 -4.61 -11.79
C ALA A 73 1.61 -5.35 -11.14
N ALA A 74 2.84 -4.96 -11.44
CA ALA A 74 4.03 -5.56 -10.85
C ALA A 74 4.09 -5.37 -9.33
N PHE A 75 3.66 -4.20 -8.83
CA PHE A 75 3.64 -3.90 -7.40
C PHE A 75 2.66 -4.80 -6.66
N VAL A 76 1.44 -4.98 -7.19
CA VAL A 76 0.45 -5.91 -6.63
C VAL A 76 0.96 -7.35 -6.68
N GLU A 77 1.58 -7.78 -7.80
CA GLU A 77 2.15 -9.12 -7.92
C GLU A 77 3.24 -9.39 -6.87
N CYS A 78 4.19 -8.46 -6.70
CA CYS A 78 5.24 -8.58 -5.69
C CYS A 78 4.66 -8.65 -4.27
N PHE A 79 3.60 -7.90 -3.99
CA PHE A 79 2.94 -7.91 -2.69
C PHE A 79 2.22 -9.23 -2.43
N ASP A 80 1.42 -9.72 -3.40
CA ASP A 80 0.71 -11.00 -3.28
C ASP A 80 1.70 -12.16 -3.09
N ALA A 81 2.85 -12.13 -3.78
CA ALA A 81 3.91 -13.11 -3.62
C ALA A 81 4.56 -13.04 -2.22
N ALA A 82 4.80 -11.84 -1.71
CA ALA A 82 5.36 -11.67 -0.37
C ALA A 82 4.40 -12.13 0.72
N VAL A 83 3.12 -11.77 0.60
CA VAL A 83 2.04 -12.23 1.47
C VAL A 83 1.94 -13.76 1.46
N ALA A 84 2.03 -14.40 0.29
CA ALA A 84 2.02 -15.86 0.19
C ALA A 84 3.24 -16.52 0.88
N ALA A 85 4.41 -15.89 0.82
CA ALA A 85 5.62 -16.38 1.46
C ALA A 85 5.57 -16.25 3.00
N VAL A 86 5.06 -15.12 3.52
CA VAL A 86 5.03 -14.87 4.96
C VAL A 86 3.81 -15.49 5.67
N LEU A 87 2.73 -15.78 4.95
CA LEU A 87 1.47 -16.33 5.49
C LEU A 87 0.99 -17.55 4.69
N PRO A 88 1.79 -18.63 4.56
CA PRO A 88 1.50 -19.72 3.63
C PRO A 88 0.17 -20.46 3.92
N GLY A 89 -0.28 -20.47 5.18
CA GLY A 89 -1.47 -21.21 5.62
C GLY A 89 -2.75 -20.39 5.82
N ASP A 90 -2.70 -19.06 5.71
CA ASP A 90 -3.84 -18.18 6.04
C ASP A 90 -4.46 -17.59 4.78
N THR A 91 -5.24 -18.39 4.06
CA THR A 91 -5.83 -17.97 2.78
C THR A 91 -6.80 -16.81 2.90
N GLU A 92 -7.49 -16.68 4.05
CA GLU A 92 -8.44 -15.60 4.29
C GLU A 92 -7.72 -14.26 4.49
N LEU A 93 -6.70 -14.22 5.35
CA LEU A 93 -5.91 -13.01 5.54
C LEU A 93 -5.18 -12.60 4.27
N ARG A 94 -4.69 -13.57 3.48
CA ARG A 94 -4.07 -13.29 2.18
C ARG A 94 -5.04 -12.59 1.22
N ALA A 95 -6.30 -13.02 1.18
CA ALA A 95 -7.32 -12.38 0.34
C ALA A 95 -7.56 -10.93 0.78
N VAL A 96 -7.75 -10.69 2.09
CA VAL A 96 -7.97 -9.34 2.64
C VAL A 96 -6.78 -8.40 2.37
N LEU A 97 -5.55 -8.89 2.50
CA LEU A 97 -4.34 -8.13 2.19
C LEU A 97 -4.21 -7.84 0.69
N GLY A 98 -4.64 -8.78 -0.16
CA GLY A 98 -4.71 -8.58 -1.60
C GLY A 98 -5.73 -7.49 -1.98
N ASP A 99 -6.89 -7.46 -1.35
CA ASP A 99 -7.88 -6.39 -1.59
C ASP A 99 -7.36 -5.03 -1.15
N TYR A 100 -6.66 -4.99 0.00
CA TYR A 100 -5.99 -3.80 0.48
C TYR A 100 -4.98 -3.24 -0.54
N ILE A 101 -4.05 -4.06 -1.03
CA ILE A 101 -2.97 -3.54 -1.87
C ILE A 101 -3.48 -3.03 -3.22
N ARG A 102 -4.52 -3.68 -3.78
CA ARG A 102 -5.17 -3.22 -5.01
C ARG A 102 -5.84 -1.86 -4.80
N ALA A 103 -6.58 -1.70 -3.71
CA ALA A 103 -7.23 -0.43 -3.38
C ALA A 103 -6.20 0.68 -3.07
N ALA A 104 -5.14 0.37 -2.33
CA ALA A 104 -4.07 1.32 -2.01
C ALA A 104 -3.30 1.76 -3.25
N THR A 105 -3.01 0.84 -4.17
CA THR A 105 -2.33 1.14 -5.43
C THR A 105 -3.20 2.03 -6.32
N ALA A 106 -4.50 1.71 -6.44
CA ALA A 106 -5.45 2.55 -7.18
C ALA A 106 -5.57 3.97 -6.62
N GLU A 107 -5.53 4.12 -5.29
CA GLU A 107 -5.52 5.43 -4.63
C GLU A 107 -4.25 6.22 -4.97
N VAL A 108 -3.06 5.61 -4.88
CA VAL A 108 -1.80 6.28 -5.23
C VAL A 108 -1.81 6.74 -6.69
N VAL A 109 -2.31 5.90 -7.61
CA VAL A 109 -2.48 6.27 -9.03
C VAL A 109 -3.41 7.47 -9.20
N ALA A 110 -4.51 7.56 -8.44
CA ALA A 110 -5.43 8.69 -8.50
C ALA A 110 -4.80 10.03 -8.07
N TYR A 111 -3.66 10.00 -7.36
CA TYR A 111 -2.88 11.18 -6.99
C TYR A 111 -1.75 11.50 -7.99
N MET A 112 -1.70 10.85 -9.16
CA MET A 112 -0.72 11.11 -10.20
C MET A 112 -1.32 11.93 -11.37
N PRO A 113 -0.69 13.05 -11.77
CA PRO A 113 0.43 13.74 -11.13
C PRO A 113 0.02 14.38 -9.80
N LEU A 114 0.97 14.72 -8.92
CA LEU A 114 0.71 15.26 -7.56
C LEU A 114 -0.30 16.42 -7.52
N SER A 115 -0.41 17.20 -8.60
CA SER A 115 -1.41 18.26 -8.74
C SER A 115 -2.86 17.78 -8.68
N ALA A 116 -3.11 16.48 -8.79
CA ALA A 116 -4.41 15.85 -8.56
C ALA A 116 -4.79 15.82 -7.07
N ALA A 117 -3.84 16.00 -6.15
CA ALA A 117 -4.13 16.14 -4.73
C ALA A 117 -4.90 17.45 -4.48
N GLY A 118 -6.10 17.34 -3.90
CA GLY A 118 -6.88 18.49 -3.44
C GLY A 118 -6.23 19.22 -2.25
N PRO A 119 -6.84 20.31 -1.77
CA PRO A 119 -6.32 21.03 -0.61
C PRO A 119 -6.42 20.19 0.67
N GLY A 120 -5.28 19.99 1.34
CA GLY A 120 -5.18 19.28 2.62
C GLY A 120 -4.54 17.89 2.50
N ASP A 121 -3.96 17.42 3.60
CA ASP A 121 -3.39 16.07 3.65
C ASP A 121 -4.50 15.04 3.83
N PRO A 122 -4.54 13.97 3.00
CA PRO A 122 -5.50 12.91 3.19
C PRO A 122 -5.20 12.21 4.52
N PRO A 123 -6.25 11.79 5.26
CA PRO A 123 -6.10 11.17 6.55
C PRO A 123 -5.46 9.78 6.42
N MET A 124 -4.92 9.26 7.53
CA MET A 124 -4.43 7.87 7.57
C MET A 124 -5.56 6.90 7.24
N PRO A 125 -5.39 6.01 6.25
CA PRO A 125 -6.41 5.03 5.94
C PRO A 125 -6.47 3.98 7.04
N ARG A 126 -7.67 3.44 7.28
CA ARG A 126 -7.87 2.29 8.17
C ARG A 126 -8.48 1.15 7.39
N TRP A 127 -7.81 -0.01 7.41
CA TRP A 127 -8.26 -1.21 6.73
C TRP A 127 -8.58 -2.30 7.75
N THR A 128 -9.73 -2.95 7.59
CA THR A 128 -10.15 -4.06 8.45
C THR A 128 -10.44 -5.30 7.60
N TRP A 129 -10.83 -6.39 8.23
CA TRP A 129 -11.33 -7.60 7.56
C TRP A 129 -12.50 -7.32 6.61
N ALA A 130 -13.26 -6.25 6.85
CA ALA A 130 -14.38 -5.84 6.00
C ALA A 130 -13.97 -4.85 4.88
N GLY A 131 -12.70 -4.47 4.79
CA GLY A 131 -12.19 -3.50 3.82
C GLY A 131 -11.91 -2.11 4.42
N ARG A 132 -11.88 -1.08 3.56
CA ARG A 132 -11.58 0.31 3.96
C ARG A 132 -12.70 0.87 4.84
N GLN A 133 -12.32 1.44 5.98
CA GLN A 133 -13.18 2.26 6.82
C GLN A 133 -13.14 3.71 6.32
N GLY A 134 -14.31 4.30 6.14
CA GLY A 134 -14.52 5.73 5.95
C GLY A 134 -14.22 6.52 7.22
N LEU A 135 -14.21 7.85 7.07
CA LEU A 135 -13.84 8.78 8.14
C LEU A 135 -14.83 8.77 9.32
N ASP A 136 -16.04 8.30 9.09
CA ASP A 136 -17.11 8.10 10.07
C ASP A 136 -17.18 6.65 10.61
N GLY A 137 -16.27 5.77 10.18
CA GLY A 137 -16.30 4.34 10.50
C GLY A 137 -17.28 3.53 9.67
N SER A 138 -17.85 4.08 8.60
CA SER A 138 -18.60 3.31 7.60
C SER A 138 -17.63 2.45 6.77
N VAL A 139 -18.05 1.25 6.34
CA VAL A 139 -17.22 0.46 5.40
C VAL A 139 -17.56 0.91 3.99
N SER A 140 -16.56 1.35 3.22
CA SER A 140 -16.73 1.55 1.78
C SER A 140 -16.46 0.22 1.09
N THR A 141 -17.52 -0.46 0.66
CA THR A 141 -17.42 -1.59 -0.24
C THR A 141 -17.09 -1.05 -1.63
N GLY A 142 -15.80 -1.09 -2.03
CA GLY A 142 -15.44 -0.90 -3.43
C GLY A 142 -16.25 -1.88 -4.29
N ASP A 143 -16.79 -1.37 -5.41
CA ASP A 143 -17.81 -2.03 -6.23
C ASP A 143 -17.72 -3.55 -6.24
N ALA A 144 -18.65 -4.19 -5.53
CA ALA A 144 -18.94 -5.59 -5.74
C ALA A 144 -19.51 -5.72 -7.15
N VAL A 145 -18.67 -6.17 -8.09
CA VAL A 145 -19.14 -6.71 -9.38
C VAL A 145 -20.25 -7.69 -9.04
N THR A 146 -21.46 -7.31 -9.43
CA THR A 146 -22.66 -8.13 -9.32
C THR A 146 -22.45 -9.40 -10.15
N ARG A 147 -22.00 -10.47 -9.48
CA ARG A 147 -22.18 -11.82 -10.00
C ARG A 147 -23.66 -12.17 -9.86
N THR A 148 -24.41 -11.87 -10.90
CA THR A 148 -25.76 -12.39 -11.13
C THR A 148 -25.66 -13.93 -11.32
N PRO A 149 -26.60 -14.72 -10.78
CA PRO A 149 -26.51 -16.18 -10.69
C PRO A 149 -26.49 -16.92 -12.02
#